data_AF-A0A960X539-F1
#
_entry.id   AF-A0A960X539-F1
#
_cell.length_a   1.000
_cell.length_b   1.000
_cell.length_c   1.000
_cell.angle_alpha   90.00
_cell.angle_beta   90.00
_cell.angle_gamma   90.00
#
_symmetry.space_group_name_H-M   'P 1'
#
loop_
_entity.id
_entity.type
_entity.pdbx_description
1 polymer ?
#
loop_
_entity_poly.entity_id
_entity_poly.type
_entity_poly.pdbx_seq_one_letter_code
_entity_poly.pdbx_strand_id
1 'polypeptide(L)'
;MLSKEELKALGEEGIIPGPEESEEAFVKRVEILRSQQGQEIEGKKLESWNLDCQSLYGAHPQWIPLTYSNRGLLPWQGAALWVYGEKVPLIQLRTGFRKGHFLFYSREEVLKHETLHAMRVAFEEPRFEEILAYSHARSKWRQYLGPLFRKPSQTLFFIALIVLSLVIQTTSLLFLSSPFLPFIRVVSILPIVDLAIRFASLWRDRRVLAKALKKLALLFPNRKDVFPIAIRLKDSEIQRFATDPVEKLLEYLEEEVPRSLRIRQVLAQFC
;
A
#
# COMPACT_ATOMS: atom_id res chain seq x y z
N MET A 1 14.61 -25.16 -5.42
CA MET A 1 14.77 -24.65 -4.05
C MET A 1 15.77 -23.51 -4.07
N LEU A 2 15.27 -22.29 -4.00
CA LEU A 2 16.09 -21.08 -3.86
C LEU A 2 16.92 -21.17 -2.57
N SER A 3 18.21 -20.88 -2.69
CA SER A 3 19.16 -20.78 -1.58
C SER A 3 18.87 -19.57 -0.68
N LYS A 4 19.49 -19.53 0.51
CA LYS A 4 19.37 -18.40 1.44
C LYS A 4 19.91 -17.12 0.78
N GLU A 5 21.03 -17.24 0.06
CA GLU A 5 21.72 -16.15 -0.62
C GLU A 5 20.89 -15.58 -1.76
N GLU A 6 20.26 -16.42 -2.58
CA GLU A 6 19.35 -15.99 -3.65
C GLU A 6 18.11 -15.28 -3.09
N LEU A 7 17.51 -15.82 -2.02
CA LEU A 7 16.36 -15.19 -1.37
C LEU A 7 16.72 -13.81 -0.82
N LYS A 8 17.89 -13.70 -0.16
CA LYS A 8 18.39 -12.42 0.34
C LYS A 8 18.60 -11.42 -0.80
N ALA A 9 19.25 -11.82 -1.89
CA ALA A 9 19.48 -10.95 -3.04
C ALA A 9 18.17 -10.44 -3.64
N LEU A 10 17.18 -11.31 -3.86
CA LEU A 10 15.85 -10.93 -4.35
C LEU A 10 15.12 -9.99 -3.37
N GLY A 11 15.29 -10.21 -2.06
CA GLY A 11 14.75 -9.35 -1.01
C GLY A 11 15.38 -7.97 -0.98
N GLU A 12 16.68 -7.87 -1.27
CA GLU A 12 17.43 -6.62 -1.42
C GLU A 12 17.06 -5.90 -2.73
N GLU A 13 16.75 -6.63 -3.80
CA GLU A 13 16.12 -6.09 -5.03
C GLU A 13 14.68 -5.64 -4.78
N GLY A 14 14.05 -5.99 -3.66
CA GLY A 14 12.66 -5.64 -3.34
C GLY A 14 11.61 -6.47 -4.07
N ILE A 15 12.00 -7.63 -4.59
CA ILE A 15 11.08 -8.61 -5.17
C ILE A 15 10.59 -9.53 -4.04
N ILE A 16 9.37 -9.28 -3.56
CA ILE A 16 8.79 -9.97 -2.41
C ILE A 16 7.88 -11.12 -2.89
N PRO A 17 8.03 -12.35 -2.38
CA PRO A 17 7.07 -13.42 -2.64
C PRO A 17 5.68 -13.09 -2.09
N GLY A 18 4.64 -13.46 -2.83
CA GLY A 18 3.26 -13.34 -2.38
C GLY A 18 2.96 -14.25 -1.16
N PRO A 19 1.89 -13.97 -0.39
CA PRO A 19 1.54 -14.76 0.79
C PRO A 19 1.32 -16.26 0.55
N GLU A 20 0.82 -16.63 -0.64
CA GLU A 20 0.46 -18.00 -1.03
C GLU A 20 1.19 -18.42 -2.33
N GLU A 21 2.22 -17.68 -2.72
CA GLU A 21 2.95 -17.93 -3.96
C GLU A 21 3.90 -19.12 -3.81
N SER A 22 3.78 -20.12 -4.69
CA SER A 22 4.73 -21.24 -4.74
C SER A 22 6.10 -20.77 -5.23
N GLU A 23 7.14 -21.54 -4.95
CA GLU A 23 8.50 -21.21 -5.40
C GLU A 23 8.59 -21.16 -6.93
N GLU A 24 7.92 -22.07 -7.63
CA GLU A 24 7.90 -22.11 -9.10
C GLU A 24 7.21 -20.87 -9.68
N ALA A 25 6.08 -20.47 -9.10
CA ALA A 25 5.35 -19.27 -9.52
C ALA A 25 6.18 -18.00 -9.26
N PHE A 26 6.85 -17.94 -8.11
CA PHE A 26 7.73 -16.82 -7.76
C PHE A 26 8.91 -16.70 -8.71
N VAL A 27 9.61 -17.80 -9.00
CA VAL A 27 10.74 -17.81 -9.95
C VAL A 27 10.29 -17.38 -11.34
N LYS A 28 9.16 -17.91 -11.82
CA LYS A 28 8.58 -17.49 -13.11
C LYS A 28 8.29 -15.99 -13.14
N ARG A 29 7.72 -15.44 -12.07
CA ARG A 29 7.46 -13.99 -11.97
C ARG A 29 8.76 -13.18 -11.97
N VAL A 30 9.80 -13.62 -11.25
CA VAL A 30 11.13 -12.98 -11.26
C VAL A 30 11.71 -12.93 -12.68
N GLU A 31 11.63 -14.03 -13.43
CA GLU A 31 12.08 -14.09 -14.82
C GLU A 31 11.32 -13.12 -15.72
N ILE A 32 9.99 -13.07 -15.60
CA ILE A 32 9.15 -12.12 -16.34
C ILE A 32 9.55 -10.67 -16.00
N LEU A 33 9.67 -10.34 -14.71
CA LEU A 33 10.06 -8.99 -14.28
C LEU A 33 11.42 -8.57 -14.85
N ARG A 34 12.39 -9.48 -14.86
CA ARG A 34 13.72 -9.23 -15.44
C ARG A 34 13.67 -9.08 -16.96
N SER A 35 12.87 -9.89 -17.66
CA SER A 35 12.72 -9.80 -19.12
C SER A 35 12.05 -8.50 -19.60
N GLN A 36 11.21 -7.91 -18.75
CA GLN A 36 10.48 -6.66 -19.03
C GLN A 36 11.32 -5.40 -18.76
N GLN A 37 12.48 -5.53 -18.09
CA GLN A 37 13.33 -4.36 -17.81
C GLN A 37 13.82 -3.72 -19.11
N GLY A 38 13.55 -2.42 -19.25
CA GLY A 38 13.99 -1.64 -20.41
C GLY A 38 13.15 -1.83 -21.68
N GLN A 39 12.10 -2.66 -21.65
CA GLN A 39 11.15 -2.79 -22.76
C GLN A 39 9.96 -1.84 -22.61
N GLU A 40 9.40 -1.38 -23.71
CA GLU A 40 8.13 -0.64 -23.65
C GLU A 40 7.00 -1.55 -23.18
N ILE A 41 6.27 -1.12 -22.16
CA ILE A 41 5.09 -1.83 -21.67
C ILE A 41 3.86 -1.15 -22.27
N GLU A 42 3.12 -1.88 -23.11
CA GLU A 42 1.94 -1.36 -23.84
C GLU A 42 2.21 -0.07 -24.63
N GLY A 43 3.39 0.05 -25.25
CA GLY A 43 3.79 1.25 -26.01
C GLY A 43 4.00 2.49 -25.14
N LYS A 44 4.14 2.33 -23.82
CA LYS A 44 4.49 3.42 -22.90
C LYS A 44 6.01 3.54 -22.83
N LYS A 45 6.51 4.72 -23.16
CA LYS A 45 7.91 5.08 -22.93
C LYS A 45 8.22 4.98 -21.43
N LEU A 46 9.18 4.12 -21.10
CA LEU A 46 9.69 3.95 -19.75
C LEU A 46 10.79 4.96 -19.44
N GLU A 47 10.88 5.33 -18.17
CA GLU A 47 11.91 6.21 -17.64
C GLU A 47 12.62 5.56 -16.46
N SER A 48 13.95 5.69 -16.45
CA SER A 48 14.75 5.32 -15.29
C SER A 48 14.48 6.30 -14.14
N TRP A 49 14.46 5.77 -12.93
CA TRP A 49 14.40 6.57 -11.71
C TRP A 49 15.38 6.00 -10.69
N ASN A 50 15.82 6.87 -9.80
CA ASN A 50 16.67 6.47 -8.68
C ASN A 50 16.13 7.15 -7.43
N LEU A 51 15.89 6.32 -6.42
CA LEU A 51 15.40 6.75 -5.12
C LEU A 51 16.02 5.83 -4.08
N ASP A 52 16.64 6.42 -3.06
CA ASP A 52 17.09 5.63 -1.92
C ASP A 52 15.87 5.11 -1.15
N CYS A 53 15.58 3.83 -1.35
CA CYS A 53 14.55 3.09 -0.64
C CYS A 53 15.16 2.13 0.39
N GLN A 54 16.49 2.00 0.46
CA GLN A 54 17.14 1.01 1.32
C GLN A 54 16.96 1.33 2.78
N SER A 55 17.10 2.60 3.13
CA SER A 55 16.89 3.11 4.48
C SER A 55 15.44 2.93 4.96
N LEU A 56 14.46 2.85 4.04
CA LEU A 56 13.03 2.76 4.36
C LEU A 56 12.49 1.34 4.30
N TYR A 57 12.80 0.60 3.24
CA TYR A 57 12.19 -0.70 2.90
C TYR A 57 13.17 -1.86 3.04
N GLY A 58 14.45 -1.57 3.32
CA GLY A 58 15.52 -2.55 3.27
C GLY A 58 15.72 -3.11 1.85
N ALA A 59 15.33 -2.37 0.81
CA ALA A 59 15.41 -2.82 -0.57
C ALA A 59 15.68 -1.67 -1.56
N HIS A 60 16.19 -2.03 -2.73
CA HIS A 60 16.45 -1.17 -3.89
C HIS A 60 15.65 -1.63 -5.12
N PRO A 61 14.34 -1.33 -5.20
CA PRO A 61 13.46 -1.84 -6.25
C PRO A 61 13.56 -1.04 -7.56
N GLN A 62 14.77 -0.95 -8.12
CA GLN A 62 15.04 -0.26 -9.38
C GLN A 62 14.47 -0.98 -10.61
N TRP A 63 14.01 -2.22 -10.45
CA TRP A 63 13.38 -3.00 -11.50
C TRP A 63 11.97 -2.52 -11.86
N ILE A 64 11.33 -1.71 -11.01
CA ILE A 64 9.95 -1.28 -11.26
C ILE A 64 9.94 -0.21 -12.36
N PRO A 65 9.23 -0.44 -13.47
CA PRO A 65 9.15 0.52 -14.56
C PRO A 65 8.31 1.75 -14.17
N LEU A 66 8.69 2.91 -14.71
CA LEU A 66 8.05 4.20 -14.48
C LEU A 66 7.70 4.87 -15.81
N THR A 67 6.53 5.49 -15.88
CA THR A 67 6.11 6.31 -17.03
C THR A 67 5.41 7.59 -16.56
N TYR A 68 5.43 8.64 -17.38
CA TYR A 68 4.68 9.87 -17.12
C TYR A 68 3.53 10.04 -18.11
N SER A 69 2.30 10.01 -17.62
CA SER A 69 1.11 10.23 -18.44
C SER A 69 -0.06 10.74 -17.60
N ASN A 70 -0.88 11.60 -18.20
CA ASN A 70 -2.15 12.05 -17.60
C ASN A 70 -3.32 11.14 -17.99
N ARG A 71 -3.14 10.26 -18.98
CA ARG A 71 -4.20 9.40 -19.52
C ARG A 71 -4.64 8.40 -18.46
N GLY A 72 -5.94 8.30 -18.22
CA GLY A 72 -6.51 7.38 -17.22
C GLY A 72 -6.45 7.87 -15.77
N LEU A 73 -5.86 9.05 -15.49
CA LEU A 73 -5.85 9.66 -14.16
C LEU A 73 -6.91 10.75 -14.04
N LEU A 74 -7.70 10.70 -12.97
CA LEU A 74 -8.60 11.79 -12.57
C LEU A 74 -7.79 13.06 -12.27
N PRO A 75 -8.38 14.28 -12.40
CA PRO A 75 -7.65 15.54 -12.27
C PRO A 75 -6.83 15.69 -10.96
N TRP A 76 -7.30 15.11 -9.86
CA TRP A 76 -6.64 15.14 -8.56
C TRP A 76 -5.71 13.94 -8.28
N GLN A 77 -5.73 12.90 -9.12
CA GLN A 77 -4.83 11.76 -8.99
C GLN A 77 -3.43 12.14 -9.48
N GLY A 78 -2.46 11.97 -8.59
CA GLY A 78 -1.05 12.20 -8.90
C GLY A 78 -0.38 11.00 -9.58
N ALA A 79 -0.79 9.79 -9.23
CA ALA A 79 -0.20 8.57 -9.74
C ALA A 79 -1.21 7.42 -9.75
N ALA A 80 -0.82 6.33 -10.41
CA ALA A 80 -1.46 5.03 -10.30
C ALA A 80 -0.43 3.92 -10.51
N LEU A 81 -0.61 2.82 -9.79
CA LEU A 81 0.04 1.55 -10.08
C LEU A 81 -0.85 0.73 -11.03
N TRP A 82 -0.30 0.39 -12.19
CA TRP A 82 -0.92 -0.55 -13.12
C TRP A 82 -0.28 -1.93 -12.94
N VAL A 83 -1.09 -2.97 -12.97
CA VAL A 83 -0.62 -4.35 -12.86
C VAL A 83 -1.04 -5.10 -14.11
N TYR A 84 -0.08 -5.59 -14.89
CA TYR A 84 -0.31 -6.35 -16.12
C TYR A 84 0.03 -7.82 -15.95
N GLY A 85 -0.69 -8.69 -16.67
CA GLY A 85 -0.38 -10.12 -16.77
C GLY A 85 -0.11 -10.79 -15.42
N GLU A 86 1.03 -11.47 -15.31
CA GLU A 86 1.49 -12.18 -14.11
C GLU A 86 2.08 -11.24 -13.04
N LYS A 87 1.29 -10.25 -12.62
CA LYS A 87 1.65 -9.30 -11.54
C LYS A 87 2.88 -8.44 -11.86
N VAL A 88 2.96 -7.95 -13.10
CA VAL A 88 4.00 -6.99 -13.53
C VAL A 88 3.53 -5.56 -13.22
N PRO A 89 4.16 -4.86 -12.26
CA PRO A 89 3.76 -3.49 -11.91
C PRO A 89 4.34 -2.47 -12.89
N LEU A 90 3.61 -1.38 -13.12
CA LEU A 90 4.07 -0.17 -13.79
C LEU A 90 3.57 1.05 -13.01
N ILE A 91 4.50 1.87 -12.53
CA ILE A 91 4.16 3.13 -11.90
C ILE A 91 3.89 4.15 -13.01
N GLN A 92 2.69 4.72 -13.01
CA GLN A 92 2.36 5.88 -13.82
C GLN A 92 2.28 7.12 -12.94
N LEU A 93 3.14 8.09 -13.20
CA LEU A 93 3.05 9.43 -12.61
C LEU A 93 2.37 10.40 -13.56
N ARG A 94 1.64 11.39 -13.01
CA ARG A 94 1.12 12.52 -13.77
C ARG A 94 2.28 13.34 -14.36
N THR A 95 2.11 13.87 -15.57
CA THR A 95 3.18 14.62 -16.27
C THR A 95 3.66 15.86 -15.50
N GLY A 96 2.81 16.43 -14.65
CA GLY A 96 3.18 17.53 -13.74
C GLY A 96 4.40 17.21 -12.86
N PHE A 97 4.57 15.96 -12.43
CA PHE A 97 5.69 15.53 -11.61
C PHE A 97 7.05 15.61 -12.30
N ARG A 98 7.11 15.81 -13.62
CA ARG A 98 8.38 16.15 -14.31
C ARG A 98 9.01 17.42 -13.74
N LYS A 99 8.20 18.34 -13.20
CA LYS A 99 8.64 19.56 -12.50
C LYS A 99 9.00 19.30 -11.02
N GLY A 100 9.06 18.04 -10.60
CA GLY A 100 9.36 17.63 -9.23
C GLY A 100 8.16 17.63 -8.27
N HIS A 101 7.04 18.26 -8.62
CA HIS A 101 5.84 18.35 -7.79
C HIS A 101 4.56 18.39 -8.63
N PHE A 102 3.45 18.01 -8.03
CA PHE A 102 2.11 18.19 -8.57
C PHE A 102 1.17 18.52 -7.41
N LEU A 103 0.43 19.63 -7.52
CA LEU A 103 -0.32 20.20 -6.40
C LEU A 103 0.61 20.38 -5.18
N PHE A 104 0.26 19.76 -4.05
CA PHE A 104 1.00 19.80 -2.78
C PHE A 104 1.80 18.51 -2.50
N TYR A 105 2.01 17.68 -3.53
CA TYR A 105 2.77 16.43 -3.46
C TYR A 105 4.13 16.58 -4.14
N SER A 106 5.19 16.06 -3.54
CA SER A 106 6.48 15.91 -4.21
C SER A 106 6.51 14.61 -5.01
N ARG A 107 7.26 14.59 -6.12
CA ARG A 107 7.48 13.39 -6.92
C ARG A 107 8.04 12.25 -6.08
N GLU A 108 9.02 12.57 -5.23
CA GLU A 108 9.71 11.61 -4.38
C GLU A 108 8.75 10.89 -3.41
N GLU A 109 7.85 11.64 -2.78
CA GLU A 109 6.88 11.09 -1.83
C GLU A 109 5.89 10.16 -2.52
N VAL A 110 5.36 10.56 -3.68
CA VAL A 110 4.43 9.74 -4.46
C VAL A 110 5.14 8.51 -5.01
N LEU A 111 6.38 8.64 -5.46
CA LEU A 111 7.15 7.50 -5.96
C LEU A 111 7.43 6.48 -4.84
N LYS A 112 7.77 6.92 -3.62
CA LYS A 112 7.89 6.04 -2.44
C LYS A 112 6.59 5.26 -2.18
N HIS A 113 5.46 5.97 -2.19
CA HIS A 113 4.14 5.40 -1.98
C HIS A 113 3.81 4.30 -3.00
N GLU A 114 3.92 4.61 -4.30
CA GLU A 114 3.63 3.64 -5.38
C GLU A 114 4.66 2.49 -5.42
N THR A 115 5.91 2.75 -5.05
CA THR A 115 6.95 1.72 -4.94
C THR A 115 6.59 0.66 -3.91
N LEU A 116 6.02 1.05 -2.77
CA LEU A 116 5.59 0.09 -1.76
C LEU A 116 4.50 -0.84 -2.31
N HIS A 117 3.50 -0.29 -3.01
CA HIS A 117 2.47 -1.08 -3.66
C HIS A 117 3.04 -2.01 -4.74
N ALA A 118 4.01 -1.53 -5.53
CA ALA A 118 4.67 -2.33 -6.56
C ALA A 118 5.51 -3.48 -5.97
N MET A 119 6.24 -3.24 -4.87
CA MET A 119 6.96 -4.30 -4.15
C MET A 119 6.00 -5.35 -3.58
N ARG A 120 4.80 -4.91 -3.18
CA ARG A 120 3.72 -5.74 -2.66
C ARG A 120 2.68 -6.13 -3.71
N VAL A 121 3.03 -6.09 -5.00
CA VAL A 121 2.09 -6.39 -6.11
C VAL A 121 1.46 -7.79 -6.01
N ALA A 122 2.12 -8.73 -5.33
CA ALA A 122 1.61 -10.07 -5.11
C ALA A 122 0.66 -10.22 -3.90
N PHE A 123 0.47 -9.17 -3.10
CA PHE A 123 -0.43 -9.15 -1.95
C PHE A 123 -1.82 -8.67 -2.38
N GLU A 124 -2.85 -9.40 -1.97
CA GLU A 124 -4.26 -9.09 -2.29
C GLU A 124 -5.01 -8.58 -1.05
N GLU A 125 -4.30 -7.89 -0.18
CA GLU A 125 -4.72 -7.58 1.20
C GLU A 125 -4.70 -6.06 1.47
N PRO A 126 -5.86 -5.38 1.50
CA PRO A 126 -5.91 -3.91 1.51
C PRO A 126 -5.91 -3.28 2.91
N ARG A 127 -5.90 -4.03 4.02
CA ARG A 127 -6.20 -3.45 5.35
C ARG A 127 -5.09 -2.52 5.84
N PHE A 128 -3.84 -2.95 5.76
CA PHE A 128 -2.67 -2.17 6.19
C PHE A 128 -1.90 -1.53 5.03
N GLU A 129 -2.18 -1.92 3.79
CA GLU A 129 -1.46 -1.50 2.58
C GLU A 129 -1.25 0.02 2.50
N GLU A 130 -2.33 0.81 2.54
CA GLU A 130 -2.24 2.27 2.54
C GLU A 130 -1.52 2.83 3.77
N ILE A 131 -1.70 2.22 4.95
CA ILE A 131 -1.04 2.68 6.19
C ILE A 131 0.47 2.55 6.05
N LEU A 132 0.94 1.43 5.49
CA LEU A 132 2.35 1.20 5.19
C LEU A 132 2.82 2.19 4.12
N ALA A 133 2.09 2.35 3.01
CA ALA A 133 2.45 3.24 1.90
C ALA A 133 2.59 4.71 2.34
N TYR A 134 1.71 5.20 3.21
CA TYR A 134 1.77 6.57 3.75
C TYR A 134 2.70 6.75 4.96
N SER A 135 3.29 5.69 5.52
CA SER A 135 4.11 5.79 6.75
C SER A 135 5.30 6.75 6.61
N HIS A 136 5.81 6.91 5.39
CA HIS A 136 6.95 7.78 5.07
C HIS A 136 6.57 9.04 4.29
N ALA A 137 5.29 9.41 4.29
CA ALA A 137 4.82 10.68 3.71
C ALA A 137 5.51 11.88 4.39
N ARG A 138 5.79 12.96 3.65
CA ARG A 138 6.53 14.12 4.20
C ARG A 138 5.72 14.90 5.23
N SER A 139 4.40 14.95 5.04
CA SER A 139 3.48 15.65 5.94
C SER A 139 2.88 14.67 6.94
N LYS A 140 2.90 15.01 8.24
CA LYS A 140 2.18 14.25 9.28
C LYS A 140 0.70 14.10 8.94
N TRP A 141 0.05 15.14 8.43
CA TRP A 141 -1.35 15.04 8.01
C TRP A 141 -1.58 13.94 6.98
N ARG A 142 -0.67 13.80 6.01
CA ARG A 142 -0.73 12.71 5.01
C ARG A 142 -0.36 11.36 5.62
N GLN A 143 0.65 11.32 6.48
CA GLN A 143 0.99 10.08 7.21
C GLN A 143 -0.20 9.56 8.01
N TYR A 144 -1.00 10.43 8.64
CA TYR A 144 -2.12 10.07 9.49
C TYR A 144 -3.44 9.87 8.73
N LEU A 145 -3.78 10.76 7.79
CA LEU A 145 -5.08 10.81 7.11
C LEU A 145 -5.05 10.28 5.68
N GLY A 146 -3.88 10.15 5.05
CA GLY A 146 -3.75 9.58 3.71
C GLY A 146 -4.44 8.21 3.57
N PRO A 147 -4.24 7.27 4.52
CA PRO A 147 -4.85 5.94 4.48
C PRO A 147 -6.36 5.87 4.78
N LEU A 148 -7.06 7.01 4.86
CA LEU A 148 -8.47 7.04 5.24
C LEU A 148 -9.36 6.32 4.22
N PHE A 149 -8.98 6.37 2.94
CA PHE A 149 -9.61 5.63 1.86
C PHE A 149 -8.64 4.57 1.33
N ARG A 150 -9.05 3.31 1.39
CA ARG A 150 -8.21 2.15 1.01
C ARG A 150 -8.37 1.71 -0.43
N LYS A 151 -9.47 2.13 -1.06
CA LYS A 151 -9.82 1.77 -2.44
C LYS A 151 -10.41 3.00 -3.12
N PRO A 152 -10.18 3.19 -4.43
CA PRO A 152 -10.83 4.26 -5.18
C PRO A 152 -12.36 4.26 -5.06
N SER A 153 -12.98 3.08 -5.00
CA SER A 153 -14.43 2.93 -4.81
C SER A 153 -14.95 3.54 -3.50
N GLN A 154 -14.13 3.54 -2.44
CA GLN A 154 -14.50 4.15 -1.16
C GLN A 154 -14.52 5.68 -1.26
N THR A 155 -13.56 6.26 -1.98
CA THR A 155 -13.55 7.71 -2.25
C THR A 155 -14.74 8.12 -3.12
N LEU A 156 -15.05 7.35 -4.17
CA LEU A 156 -16.20 7.62 -5.03
C LEU A 156 -17.53 7.50 -4.26
N PHE A 157 -17.68 6.50 -3.41
CA PHE A 157 -18.85 6.34 -2.55
C PHE A 157 -19.04 7.56 -1.62
N PHE A 158 -17.96 8.02 -0.98
CA PHE A 158 -18.00 9.20 -0.11
C PHE A 158 -18.37 10.48 -0.89
N ILE A 159 -17.80 10.68 -2.08
CA ILE A 159 -18.17 11.81 -2.95
C ILE A 159 -19.66 11.72 -3.35
N ALA A 160 -20.15 10.53 -3.70
CA ALA A 160 -21.56 10.33 -4.02
C ALA A 160 -22.48 10.69 -2.84
N LEU A 161 -22.11 10.33 -1.61
CA LEU A 161 -22.85 10.73 -0.40
C LEU A 161 -22.85 12.25 -0.21
N ILE A 162 -21.73 12.93 -0.46
CA ILE A 162 -21.67 14.41 -0.39
C ILE A 162 -22.60 15.05 -1.42
N VAL A 163 -22.53 14.60 -2.68
CA VAL A 163 -23.38 15.14 -3.76
C VAL A 163 -24.85 14.89 -3.47
N LEU A 164 -25.21 13.68 -3.03
CA LEU A 164 -26.57 13.34 -2.64
C LEU A 164 -27.07 14.24 -1.49
N SER A 165 -26.24 14.43 -0.46
CA SER A 165 -26.53 15.34 0.66
C SER A 165 -26.77 16.77 0.18
N LEU A 166 -25.95 17.28 -0.75
CA LEU A 166 -26.10 18.63 -1.30
C LEU A 166 -27.39 18.79 -2.13
N VAL A 167 -27.72 17.81 -2.98
CA VAL A 167 -28.96 17.82 -3.78
C VAL A 167 -30.19 17.78 -2.87
N ILE A 168 -30.15 16.98 -1.81
CA ILE A 168 -31.25 16.87 -0.84
C ILE A 168 -31.41 18.17 -0.04
N GLN A 169 -30.31 18.80 0.38
CA GLN A 169 -30.37 20.08 1.09
C GLN A 169 -30.90 21.21 0.20
N THR A 170 -30.42 21.32 -1.03
CA THR A 170 -30.88 22.35 -1.98
C THR A 170 -32.35 22.20 -2.34
N THR A 171 -32.83 20.97 -2.57
CA THR A 171 -34.26 20.72 -2.79
C THR A 171 -35.10 21.00 -1.55
N SER A 172 -34.60 20.70 -0.34
CA SER A 172 -35.32 21.00 0.91
C SER A 172 -35.60 22.49 1.13
N LEU A 173 -34.70 23.36 0.66
CA LEU A 173 -34.87 24.82 0.72
C LEU A 173 -36.03 25.31 -0.17
N LEU A 174 -36.34 24.58 -1.24
CA LEU A 174 -37.46 24.89 -2.14
C LEU A 174 -38.81 24.38 -1.60
N PHE A 175 -38.79 23.42 -0.68
CA PHE A 175 -39.99 22.75 -0.14
C PHE A 175 -40.03 22.79 1.40
N LEU A 176 -39.95 24.00 1.97
CA LEU A 176 -39.87 24.26 3.42
C LEU A 176 -41.03 23.69 4.26
N SER A 177 -42.17 23.34 3.63
CA SER A 177 -43.36 22.77 4.30
C SER A 177 -43.46 21.24 4.17
N SER A 178 -42.44 20.59 3.61
CA SER A 178 -42.49 19.17 3.30
C SER A 178 -42.47 18.30 4.56
N PRO A 179 -43.36 17.30 4.71
CA PRO A 179 -43.31 16.35 5.82
C PRO A 179 -42.02 15.49 5.81
N PHE A 180 -41.24 15.53 4.72
CA PHE A 180 -40.00 14.77 4.57
C PHE A 180 -38.76 15.45 5.18
N LEU A 181 -38.87 16.64 5.77
CA LEU A 181 -37.74 17.36 6.39
C LEU A 181 -36.91 16.53 7.40
N PRO A 182 -37.50 15.69 8.29
CA PRO A 182 -36.72 14.83 9.17
C PRO A 182 -35.85 13.82 8.42
N PHE A 183 -36.39 13.22 7.34
CA PHE A 183 -35.66 12.28 6.49
C PHE A 183 -34.47 12.96 5.79
N ILE A 184 -34.66 14.18 5.30
CA ILE A 184 -33.62 15.03 4.68
C ILE A 184 -32.45 15.26 5.64
N ARG A 185 -32.74 15.54 6.92
CA ARG A 185 -31.70 15.72 7.95
C ARG A 185 -30.89 14.44 8.20
N VAL A 186 -31.55 13.28 8.23
CA VAL A 186 -30.86 11.98 8.42
C VAL A 186 -29.92 11.69 7.26
N VAL A 187 -30.38 11.86 6.01
CA VAL A 187 -29.53 11.61 4.83
C VAL A 187 -28.33 12.57 4.79
N SER A 188 -28.52 13.80 5.25
CA SER A 188 -27.45 14.81 5.28
C SER A 188 -26.29 14.46 6.22
N ILE A 189 -26.54 13.59 7.22
CA ILE A 189 -25.54 13.13 8.20
C ILE A 189 -24.71 11.95 7.67
N LEU A 190 -25.15 11.26 6.62
CA LEU A 190 -24.48 10.05 6.11
C LEU A 190 -23.00 10.24 5.75
N PRO A 191 -22.55 11.33 5.08
CA PRO A 191 -21.13 11.55 4.83
C PRO A 191 -20.31 11.63 6.12
N ILE A 192 -20.87 12.24 7.18
CA ILE A 192 -20.20 12.38 8.48
C ILE A 192 -20.07 11.03 9.16
N VAL A 193 -21.12 10.21 9.10
CA VAL A 193 -21.11 8.84 9.65
C VAL A 193 -20.10 7.96 8.92
N ASP A 194 -20.08 7.98 7.59
CA ASP A 194 -19.10 7.25 6.77
C ASP A 194 -17.66 7.67 7.15
N LEU A 195 -17.42 8.97 7.26
CA LEU A 195 -16.13 9.51 7.67
C LEU A 195 -15.74 9.05 9.08
N ALA A 196 -16.65 9.11 10.05
CA ALA A 196 -16.41 8.67 11.43
C ALA A 196 -16.05 7.18 11.51
N ILE A 197 -16.75 6.33 10.77
CA ILE A 197 -16.46 4.88 10.68
C ILE A 197 -15.07 4.64 10.11
N ARG A 198 -14.67 5.37 9.05
CA ARG A 198 -13.34 5.27 8.45
C ARG A 198 -12.25 5.71 9.41
N PHE A 199 -12.45 6.82 10.10
CA PHE A 199 -11.53 7.30 11.13
C PHE A 199 -11.35 6.29 12.26
N ALA A 200 -12.44 5.72 12.78
CA ALA A 200 -12.39 4.70 13.82
C ALA A 200 -11.63 3.45 13.35
N SER A 201 -11.90 3.01 12.12
CA SER A 201 -11.23 1.85 11.50
C SER A 201 -9.74 2.09 11.31
N LEU A 202 -9.36 3.27 10.80
CA LEU A 202 -7.97 3.68 10.62
C LEU A 202 -7.23 3.77 11.95
N TRP A 203 -7.86 4.37 12.96
CA TRP A 203 -7.28 4.49 14.30
C TRP A 203 -7.03 3.12 14.94
N ARG A 204 -8.00 2.21 14.84
CA ARG A 204 -7.86 0.83 15.29
C ARG A 204 -6.69 0.14 14.58
N ASP A 205 -6.63 0.22 13.26
CA ASP A 205 -5.61 -0.48 12.47
C ASP A 205 -4.21 0.10 12.70
N ARG A 206 -4.06 1.42 12.89
CA ARG A 206 -2.80 2.02 13.35
C ARG A 206 -2.34 1.48 14.69
N ARG A 207 -3.25 1.32 15.66
CA ARG A 207 -2.91 0.74 16.96
C ARG A 207 -2.46 -0.72 16.82
N VAL A 208 -3.09 -1.49 15.94
CA VAL A 208 -2.68 -2.87 15.63
C VAL A 208 -1.28 -2.88 15.04
N LEU A 209 -1.03 -2.11 13.98
CA LEU A 209 0.29 -2.02 13.35
C LEU A 209 1.37 -1.56 14.34
N ALA A 210 1.09 -0.54 15.17
CA ALA A 210 2.05 -0.07 16.16
C ALA A 210 2.39 -1.14 17.22
N LYS A 211 1.42 -1.97 17.63
CA LYS A 211 1.68 -3.11 18.52
C LYS A 211 2.50 -4.19 17.82
N ALA A 212 2.19 -4.49 16.56
CA ALA A 212 2.93 -5.45 15.75
C ALA A 212 4.40 -5.03 15.58
N LEU A 213 4.67 -3.77 15.24
CA LEU A 213 6.02 -3.22 15.11
C LEU A 213 6.80 -3.33 16.44
N LYS A 214 6.17 -3.07 17.58
CA LYS A 214 6.82 -3.25 18.89
C LYS A 214 7.23 -4.71 19.14
N LYS A 215 6.35 -5.66 18.83
CA LYS A 215 6.65 -7.10 19.00
C LYS A 215 7.68 -7.59 17.97
N LEU A 216 7.65 -7.09 16.74
CA LEU A 216 8.71 -7.33 15.75
C LEU A 216 10.07 -6.83 16.25
N ALA A 217 10.14 -5.65 16.87
CA ALA A 217 11.39 -5.13 17.43
C ALA A 217 11.97 -6.02 18.55
N LEU A 218 11.11 -6.71 19.31
CA LEU A 218 11.57 -7.69 20.30
C LEU A 218 12.11 -8.98 19.66
N LEU A 219 11.47 -9.43 18.58
CA LEU A 219 11.86 -10.66 17.87
C LEU A 219 13.08 -10.48 16.97
N PHE A 220 13.34 -9.25 16.51
CA PHE A 220 14.48 -8.90 15.64
C PHE A 220 15.36 -7.82 16.28
N PRO A 221 16.01 -8.11 17.43
CA PRO A 221 16.70 -7.10 18.25
C PRO A 221 17.91 -6.46 17.55
N ASN A 222 18.51 -7.17 16.58
CA ASN A 222 19.65 -6.67 15.81
C ASN A 222 19.27 -5.62 14.75
N ARG A 223 17.98 -5.32 14.58
CA ARG A 223 17.48 -4.35 13.58
C ARG A 223 17.01 -3.08 14.27
N LYS A 224 17.61 -1.95 13.88
CA LYS A 224 17.18 -0.61 14.33
C LYS A 224 15.79 -0.24 13.82
N ASP A 225 15.42 -0.73 12.65
CA ASP A 225 14.10 -0.54 12.05
C ASP A 225 13.53 -1.88 11.57
N VAL A 226 12.29 -2.15 11.99
CA VAL A 226 11.52 -3.34 11.67
C VAL A 226 10.42 -3.09 10.64
N PHE A 227 10.25 -1.84 10.18
CA PHE A 227 9.34 -1.51 9.08
C PHE A 227 9.63 -2.33 7.80
N PRO A 228 10.90 -2.56 7.38
CA PRO A 228 11.22 -3.48 6.28
C PRO A 228 10.63 -4.89 6.46
N ILE A 229 10.52 -5.37 7.69
CA ILE A 229 9.91 -6.67 7.97
C ILE A 229 8.39 -6.57 7.86
N ALA A 230 7.80 -5.51 8.43
CA ALA A 230 6.35 -5.30 8.40
C ALA A 230 5.77 -5.20 6.98
N ILE A 231 6.48 -4.57 6.03
CA ILE A 231 6.04 -4.52 4.61
C ILE A 231 6.06 -5.87 3.91
N ARG A 232 6.67 -6.90 4.51
CA ARG A 232 6.65 -8.28 4.00
C ARG A 232 5.62 -9.14 4.71
N LEU A 233 4.83 -8.60 5.66
CA LEU A 233 3.80 -9.38 6.37
C LEU A 233 2.45 -9.29 5.67
N LYS A 234 1.63 -10.35 5.83
CA LYS A 234 0.20 -10.35 5.48
C LYS A 234 -0.64 -9.63 6.54
N ASP A 235 -1.86 -9.23 6.19
CA ASP A 235 -2.77 -8.53 7.11
C ASP A 235 -3.05 -9.37 8.38
N SER A 236 -3.23 -10.68 8.19
CA SER A 236 -3.44 -11.64 9.29
C SER A 236 -2.20 -11.80 10.17
N GLU A 237 -1.00 -11.68 9.62
CA GLU A 237 0.24 -11.68 10.40
C GLU A 237 0.40 -10.40 11.18
N ILE A 238 0.20 -9.23 10.59
CA ILE A 238 0.24 -7.97 11.34
C ILE A 238 -0.73 -8.02 12.52
N GLN A 239 -1.92 -8.59 12.32
CA GLN A 239 -2.87 -8.82 13.41
C GLN A 239 -2.33 -9.79 14.47
N ARG A 240 -1.75 -10.93 14.06
CA ARG A 240 -1.16 -11.94 14.96
C ARG A 240 -0.01 -11.36 15.77
N PHE A 241 0.94 -10.71 15.11
CA PHE A 241 2.06 -9.98 15.73
C PHE A 241 1.57 -8.86 16.64
N ALA A 242 0.35 -8.34 16.51
CA ALA A 242 -0.19 -7.39 17.47
C ALA A 242 -0.80 -8.07 18.71
N THR A 243 -1.43 -9.24 18.55
CA THR A 243 -2.23 -9.89 19.61
C THR A 243 -1.47 -10.94 20.39
N ASP A 244 -0.70 -11.78 19.71
CA ASP A 244 -0.21 -13.04 20.28
C ASP A 244 1.03 -12.81 21.15
N PRO A 245 1.21 -13.60 22.23
CA PRO A 245 2.41 -13.54 23.05
C PRO A 245 3.65 -13.95 22.24
N VAL A 246 4.83 -13.50 22.68
CA VAL A 246 6.10 -13.65 21.93
C VAL A 246 6.43 -15.12 21.68
N GLU A 247 6.13 -15.98 22.65
CA GLU A 247 6.38 -17.42 22.60
C GLU A 247 5.61 -18.07 21.44
N LYS A 248 4.32 -17.73 21.28
CA LYS A 248 3.49 -18.22 20.17
C LYS A 248 3.91 -17.66 18.81
N LEU A 249 4.51 -16.48 18.79
CA LEU A 249 5.04 -15.90 17.55
C LEU A 249 6.32 -16.62 17.10
N LEU A 250 7.15 -17.09 18.04
CA LEU A 250 8.30 -17.92 17.73
C LEU A 250 7.88 -19.27 17.17
N GLU A 251 6.93 -19.94 17.84
CA GLU A 251 6.33 -21.20 17.35
C GLU A 251 5.76 -21.02 15.93
N TYR A 252 5.02 -19.94 15.69
CA TYR A 252 4.50 -19.61 14.36
C TYR A 252 5.60 -19.45 13.31
N LEU A 253 6.68 -18.75 13.63
CA LEU A 253 7.79 -18.56 12.70
C LEU A 253 8.46 -19.90 12.38
N GLU A 254 8.70 -20.75 13.38
CA GLU A 254 9.29 -22.08 13.19
C GLU A 254 8.40 -22.97 12.30
N GLU A 255 7.09 -22.92 12.48
CA GLU A 255 6.12 -23.66 11.64
C GLU A 255 6.01 -23.13 10.21
N GLU A 256 6.11 -21.80 10.02
CA GLU A 256 5.95 -21.17 8.71
C GLU A 256 7.22 -21.17 7.86
N VAL A 257 8.41 -21.20 8.46
CA VAL A 257 9.69 -21.26 7.72
C VAL A 257 9.71 -22.34 6.64
N PRO A 258 9.32 -23.61 6.89
CA PRO A 258 9.33 -24.62 5.84
C PRO A 258 8.24 -24.41 4.77
N ARG A 259 7.19 -23.63 5.06
CA ARG A 259 5.99 -23.50 4.21
C ARG A 259 5.94 -22.22 3.39
N SER A 260 6.57 -21.15 3.90
CA SER A 260 6.41 -19.79 3.37
C SER A 260 7.73 -19.27 2.83
N LEU A 261 7.83 -19.16 1.51
CA LEU A 261 8.98 -18.57 0.83
C LEU A 261 9.27 -17.15 1.30
N ARG A 262 8.20 -16.39 1.58
CA ARG A 262 8.26 -15.03 2.10
C ARG A 262 8.89 -14.95 3.48
N ILE A 263 8.52 -15.85 4.40
CA ILE A 263 9.13 -15.90 5.73
C ILE A 263 10.60 -16.34 5.64
N ARG A 264 10.91 -17.32 4.78
CA ARG A 264 12.30 -17.69 4.47
C ARG A 264 13.10 -16.49 3.97
N GLN A 265 12.53 -15.67 3.08
CA GLN A 265 13.17 -14.45 2.59
C GLN A 265 13.39 -13.41 3.69
N VAL A 266 12.40 -13.18 4.54
CA VAL A 266 12.51 -12.26 5.69
C VAL A 266 13.68 -12.68 6.59
N LEU A 267 13.75 -13.96 6.98
CA LEU A 267 14.84 -14.46 7.80
C LEU A 267 16.18 -14.41 7.07
N ALA A 268 16.23 -14.74 5.78
CA ALA A 268 17.45 -14.68 4.99
C ALA A 268 18.05 -13.26 4.91
N GLN A 269 17.19 -12.25 4.88
CA GLN A 269 17.60 -10.86 4.73
C GLN A 269 17.86 -10.14 6.06
N PHE A 270 17.15 -10.52 7.12
CA PHE A 270 17.13 -9.77 8.38
C PHE A 270 17.70 -10.55 9.58
N CYS A 271 18.09 -11.82 9.41
CA CYS A 271 18.76 -12.67 10.40
C CYS A 271 20.07 -13.28 9.87
#